data_AF-A0A7C3C1G4-F1
#
_entry.id   AF-A0A7C3C1G4-F1
#
_cell.length_a   1.000
_cell.length_b   1.000
_cell.length_c   1.000
_cell.angle_alpha   90.00
_cell.angle_beta   90.00
_cell.angle_gamma   90.00
#
_symmetry.space_group_name_H-M   'P 1'
#
loop_
_entity.id
_entity.type
_entity.pdbx_description
1 polymer ?
#
loop_
_entity_poly.entity_id
_entity_poly.type
_entity_poly.pdbx_seq_one_letter_code
_entity_poly.pdbx_strand_id
1 'polypeptide(L)'
;MEILIIVDDESVLKNLTTWLQERYPQADIIIIDNSYKGFNQVKDYNPNLVIAVTSIFNDDYDMRDFINAVRSTWQCPLYFLVEENSEIQRVKAIELGADECMSLPLKPLEFLARVGALLRDVSGDSFSQKKREILLGENFVINLESGTVIRDKNEISLTQSETRLLSVLINNDG
;
A
#
# COMPACT_ATOMS: atom_id res chain seq x y z
N MET A 1 -0.77 7.43 -8.75
CA MET A 1 -1.21 6.55 -7.67
C MET A 1 -2.66 6.87 -7.42
N GLU A 2 -3.52 5.87 -7.46
CA GLU A 2 -4.97 6.01 -7.42
C GLU A 2 -5.47 5.50 -6.07
N ILE A 3 -6.18 6.32 -5.30
CA ILE A 3 -6.75 5.93 -4.01
C ILE A 3 -8.26 6.11 -4.09
N LEU A 4 -9.00 5.08 -3.70
CA LEU A 4 -10.44 5.16 -3.55
C LEU A 4 -10.81 5.25 -2.07
N ILE A 5 -11.57 6.27 -1.70
CA ILE A 5 -12.10 6.45 -0.34
C ILE A 5 -13.62 6.26 -0.39
N ILE A 6 -14.12 5.36 0.44
CA ILE A 6 -15.53 5.05 0.60
C ILE A 6 -15.95 5.50 2.02
N VAL A 7 -16.63 6.65 2.11
CA VAL A 7 -16.93 7.32 3.39
C VAL A 7 -18.18 8.19 3.28
N ASP A 8 -19.03 8.14 4.30
CA ASP A 8 -20.25 8.93 4.44
C ASP A 8 -20.10 10.11 5.44
N ASP A 9 -19.07 10.10 6.28
CA ASP A 9 -18.75 11.18 7.22
C ASP A 9 -17.82 12.25 6.60
N GLU A 10 -18.30 13.48 6.48
CA GLU A 10 -17.56 14.61 5.90
C GLU A 10 -16.28 14.99 6.69
N SER A 11 -16.30 14.83 8.01
CA SER A 11 -15.17 15.17 8.88
C SER A 11 -14.03 14.16 8.70
N VAL A 12 -14.37 12.87 8.67
CA VAL A 12 -13.43 11.79 8.35
C VAL A 12 -12.88 11.99 6.95
N LEU A 13 -13.74 12.23 5.96
CA LEU A 13 -13.32 12.49 4.57
C LEU A 13 -12.32 13.64 4.48
N LYS A 14 -12.61 14.77 5.10
CA LYS A 14 -11.74 15.96 5.09
C LYS A 14 -10.36 15.66 5.69
N ASN A 15 -10.33 14.95 6.81
CA ASN A 15 -9.07 14.56 7.45
C ASN A 15 -8.25 13.63 6.57
N LEU A 16 -8.86 12.55 6.05
CA LEU A 16 -8.20 11.57 5.19
C LEU A 16 -7.61 12.23 3.93
N THR A 17 -8.42 13.01 3.23
CA THR A 17 -7.98 13.69 2.00
C THR A 17 -6.85 14.67 2.25
N THR A 18 -6.93 15.47 3.34
CA THR A 18 -5.87 16.41 3.72
C THR A 18 -4.56 15.67 3.99
N TRP A 19 -4.57 14.65 4.85
CA TRP A 19 -3.34 13.92 5.20
C TRP A 19 -2.75 13.17 4.00
N LEU A 20 -3.59 12.55 3.16
CA LEU A 20 -3.14 11.83 1.97
C LEU A 20 -2.56 12.78 0.92
N GLN A 21 -3.18 13.93 0.67
CA GLN A 21 -2.66 14.92 -0.29
C GLN A 21 -1.36 15.57 0.19
N GLU A 22 -1.22 15.85 1.49
CA GLU A 22 0.03 16.35 2.07
C GLU A 22 1.17 15.34 1.91
N ARG A 23 0.90 14.05 2.13
CA ARG A 23 1.91 12.99 2.04
C ARG A 23 2.20 12.56 0.60
N TYR A 24 1.17 12.56 -0.24
CA TYR A 24 1.20 12.08 -1.63
C TYR A 24 0.55 13.12 -2.56
N PRO A 25 1.22 14.24 -2.88
CA PRO A 25 0.61 15.34 -3.64
C PRO A 25 0.16 14.98 -5.07
N GLN A 26 0.65 13.86 -5.61
CA GLN A 26 0.33 13.35 -6.94
C GLN A 26 -0.66 12.16 -6.88
N ALA A 27 -1.24 11.88 -5.72
CA ALA A 27 -2.28 10.87 -5.59
C ALA A 27 -3.57 11.39 -6.22
N ASP A 28 -4.16 10.60 -7.09
CA ASP A 28 -5.52 10.83 -7.57
C ASP A 28 -6.49 10.14 -6.59
N ILE A 29 -7.32 10.93 -5.93
CA ILE A 29 -8.21 10.48 -4.86
C ILE A 29 -9.65 10.55 -5.36
N ILE A 30 -10.28 9.39 -5.52
CA ILE A 30 -11.71 9.29 -5.80
C ILE A 30 -12.46 9.06 -4.50
N ILE A 31 -13.59 9.74 -4.37
CA ILE A 31 -14.45 9.70 -3.19
C ILE A 31 -15.80 9.14 -3.57
N ILE A 32 -16.27 8.19 -2.78
CA ILE A 32 -17.58 7.56 -2.92
C ILE A 32 -18.29 7.59 -1.57
N ASP A 33 -19.52 8.08 -1.60
CA ASP A 33 -20.42 8.21 -0.45
C ASP A 33 -21.38 7.01 -0.30
N ASN A 34 -21.20 5.96 -1.11
CA ASN A 34 -22.11 4.82 -1.15
C ASN A 34 -21.40 3.49 -1.47
N SER A 35 -21.56 2.50 -0.60
CA SER A 35 -20.96 1.16 -0.72
C SER A 35 -21.27 0.45 -2.04
N TYR A 36 -22.49 0.60 -2.58
CA TYR A 36 -22.89 0.01 -3.87
C TYR A 36 -22.12 0.59 -5.06
N LYS A 37 -21.96 1.92 -5.09
CA LYS A 37 -21.14 2.58 -6.11
C LYS A 37 -19.67 2.19 -5.96
N GLY A 38 -19.24 1.93 -4.73
CA GLY A 38 -17.88 1.50 -4.38
C GLY A 38 -17.41 0.30 -5.21
N PHE A 39 -18.21 -0.76 -5.28
CA PHE A 39 -17.82 -1.97 -6.03
C PHE A 39 -17.66 -1.72 -7.54
N ASN A 40 -18.62 -1.03 -8.16
CA ASN A 40 -18.56 -0.76 -9.60
C ASN A 40 -17.35 0.10 -9.96
N GLN A 41 -17.02 1.08 -9.11
CA GLN A 41 -15.86 1.94 -9.33
C GLN A 41 -14.52 1.25 -9.09
N VAL A 42 -14.43 0.29 -8.16
CA VAL A 42 -13.20 -0.51 -8.00
C VAL A 42 -12.84 -1.21 -9.32
N LYS A 43 -13.83 -1.72 -10.07
CA LYS A 43 -13.60 -2.36 -11.37
C LYS A 43 -13.12 -1.40 -12.44
N ASP A 44 -13.74 -0.22 -12.52
CA ASP A 44 -13.47 0.72 -13.61
C ASP A 44 -12.19 1.55 -13.36
N TYR A 45 -11.91 1.87 -12.10
CA TYR A 45 -10.81 2.76 -11.71
C TYR A 45 -9.50 2.02 -11.39
N ASN A 46 -9.55 0.71 -11.04
CA ASN A 46 -8.37 -0.07 -10.67
C ASN A 46 -7.41 0.62 -9.66
N PRO A 47 -7.90 1.13 -8.50
CA PRO A 47 -7.07 1.78 -7.49
C PRO A 47 -5.77 1.05 -7.06
N ASN A 48 -4.83 1.78 -6.48
CA ASN A 48 -3.74 1.20 -5.71
C ASN A 48 -4.12 0.93 -4.24
N LEU A 49 -5.17 1.56 -3.72
CA LEU A 49 -5.63 1.38 -2.35
C LEU A 49 -7.11 1.72 -2.25
N VAL A 50 -7.88 0.93 -1.50
CA VAL A 50 -9.23 1.30 -1.04
C VAL A 50 -9.21 1.54 0.45
N ILE A 51 -9.78 2.66 0.88
CA ILE A 51 -10.05 2.98 2.28
C ILE A 51 -11.56 3.05 2.45
N ALA A 52 -12.14 2.24 3.34
CA ALA A 52 -13.58 2.20 3.57
C ALA A 52 -13.94 2.33 5.05
N VAL A 53 -14.90 3.18 5.40
CA VAL A 53 -15.45 3.25 6.77
C VAL A 53 -16.50 2.16 6.94
N THR A 54 -16.52 1.44 8.06
CA THR A 54 -17.46 0.34 8.26
C THR A 54 -18.91 0.77 8.41
N SER A 55 -19.17 2.03 8.81
CA SER A 55 -20.50 2.62 8.93
C SER A 55 -21.29 2.61 7.62
N ILE A 56 -20.60 2.59 6.47
CA ILE A 56 -21.25 2.58 5.16
C ILE A 56 -21.88 1.23 4.78
N PHE A 57 -21.58 0.18 5.55
CA PHE A 57 -22.16 -1.14 5.40
C PHE A 57 -23.31 -1.27 6.40
N ASN A 58 -24.50 -1.52 5.88
CA ASN A 58 -25.75 -1.61 6.63
C ASN A 58 -26.55 -2.85 6.18
N ASP A 59 -27.79 -2.98 6.65
CA ASP A 59 -28.63 -4.15 6.33
C ASP A 59 -28.88 -4.33 4.82
N ASP A 60 -28.78 -3.26 4.03
CA ASP A 60 -28.94 -3.31 2.57
C ASP A 60 -27.63 -3.68 1.84
N TYR A 61 -26.47 -3.50 2.48
CA TYR A 61 -25.15 -3.72 1.88
C TYR A 61 -24.16 -4.36 2.86
N ASP A 62 -23.99 -5.68 2.76
CA ASP A 62 -23.07 -6.44 3.61
C ASP A 62 -21.61 -6.23 3.20
N MET A 63 -20.77 -5.88 4.19
CA MET A 63 -19.32 -5.81 4.08
C MET A 63 -18.71 -7.09 3.50
N ARG A 64 -19.22 -8.27 3.87
CA ARG A 64 -18.78 -9.57 3.35
C ARG A 64 -18.96 -9.63 1.84
N ASP A 65 -20.11 -9.22 1.35
CA ASP A 65 -20.41 -9.25 -0.08
C ASP A 65 -19.54 -8.27 -0.85
N PHE A 66 -19.32 -7.08 -0.28
CA PHE A 66 -18.37 -6.11 -0.84
C PHE A 66 -16.95 -6.69 -0.94
N ILE A 67 -16.40 -7.22 0.16
CA ILE A 67 -15.04 -7.76 0.15
C ILE A 67 -14.92 -8.95 -0.81
N ASN A 68 -15.89 -9.88 -0.80
CA ASN A 68 -15.92 -11.01 -1.73
C ASN A 68 -15.95 -10.54 -3.18
N ALA A 69 -16.81 -9.57 -3.49
CA ALA A 69 -16.93 -9.04 -4.84
C ALA A 69 -15.62 -8.38 -5.27
N VAL A 70 -15.03 -7.54 -4.43
CA VAL A 70 -13.73 -6.90 -4.71
C VAL A 70 -12.64 -7.96 -4.93
N ARG A 71 -12.48 -8.91 -4.00
CA ARG A 71 -11.45 -9.96 -4.05
C ARG A 71 -11.60 -10.93 -5.22
N SER A 72 -12.82 -11.13 -5.70
CA SER A 72 -13.08 -12.01 -6.86
C SER A 72 -12.49 -11.48 -8.16
N THR A 73 -12.33 -10.16 -8.28
CA THR A 73 -11.88 -9.52 -9.53
C THR A 73 -10.62 -8.68 -9.37
N TRP A 74 -10.19 -8.42 -8.13
CA TRP A 74 -9.15 -7.45 -7.86
C TRP A 74 -8.43 -7.69 -6.53
N GLN A 75 -7.14 -7.33 -6.48
CA GLN A 75 -6.23 -7.72 -5.40
C GLN A 75 -5.52 -6.54 -4.74
N CYS A 76 -5.99 -5.29 -4.92
CA CYS A 76 -5.38 -4.19 -4.18
C CYS A 76 -5.74 -4.25 -2.68
N PRO A 77 -4.99 -3.52 -1.84
CA PRO A 77 -5.25 -3.47 -0.43
C PRO A 77 -6.58 -2.81 -0.08
N LEU A 78 -7.27 -3.43 0.87
CA LEU A 78 -8.50 -2.98 1.50
C LEU A 78 -8.19 -2.57 2.94
N TYR A 79 -8.25 -1.27 3.20
CA TYR A 79 -8.05 -0.70 4.53
C TYR A 79 -9.39 -0.24 5.12
N PHE A 80 -9.84 -0.92 6.18
CA PHE A 80 -11.06 -0.54 6.88
C PHE A 80 -10.83 0.42 8.05
N LEU A 81 -11.73 1.39 8.18
CA LEU A 81 -11.82 2.28 9.33
C LEU A 81 -13.09 1.93 10.11
N VAL A 82 -12.96 1.49 11.35
CA VAL A 82 -14.11 1.13 12.19
C VAL A 82 -14.43 2.21 13.21
N GLU A 83 -15.66 2.21 13.72
CA GLU A 83 -16.03 3.01 14.89
C GLU A 83 -15.17 2.68 16.13
N GLU A 84 -15.12 3.65 17.04
CA GLU A 84 -14.37 3.53 18.28
C GLU A 84 -14.86 2.32 19.11
N ASN A 85 -13.92 1.62 19.77
CA ASN A 85 -14.20 0.47 20.64
C ASN A 85 -14.86 -0.74 19.95
N SER A 86 -14.87 -0.79 18.61
CA SER A 86 -15.49 -1.88 17.87
C SER A 86 -14.52 -3.03 17.55
N GLU A 87 -13.97 -3.68 18.60
CA GLU A 87 -13.02 -4.79 18.44
C GLU A 87 -13.59 -5.92 17.58
N ILE A 88 -14.86 -6.28 17.80
CA ILE A 88 -15.56 -7.32 17.05
C ILE A 88 -15.61 -6.95 15.56
N GLN A 89 -15.89 -5.70 15.21
CA GLN A 89 -15.90 -5.27 13.81
C GLN A 89 -14.51 -5.30 13.19
N ARG A 90 -13.45 -4.96 13.93
CA ARG A 90 -12.08 -5.06 13.40
C ARG A 90 -11.71 -6.49 13.07
N VAL A 91 -11.96 -7.41 14.02
CA VAL A 91 -11.68 -8.83 13.83
C VAL A 91 -12.46 -9.35 12.63
N LYS A 92 -13.77 -9.04 12.56
CA LYS A 92 -14.62 -9.41 11.43
C LYS A 92 -14.10 -8.87 10.09
N ALA A 93 -13.68 -7.61 10.00
CA ALA A 93 -13.16 -7.03 8.75
C ALA A 93 -11.91 -7.77 8.25
N ILE A 94 -10.96 -8.06 9.16
CA ILE A 94 -9.75 -8.82 8.82
C ILE A 94 -10.07 -10.27 8.43
N GLU A 95 -10.93 -10.95 9.19
CA GLU A 95 -11.36 -12.32 8.88
C GLU A 95 -12.07 -12.43 7.52
N LEU A 96 -12.77 -11.38 7.11
CA LEU A 96 -13.43 -11.30 5.80
C LEU A 96 -12.46 -11.01 4.65
N GLY A 97 -11.21 -10.64 4.93
CA GLY A 97 -10.17 -10.43 3.93
C GLY A 97 -9.77 -8.97 3.70
N ALA A 98 -9.99 -8.08 4.68
CA ALA A 98 -9.29 -6.79 4.73
C ALA A 98 -7.78 -6.98 5.00
N ASP A 99 -6.93 -6.13 4.42
CA ASP A 99 -5.48 -6.18 4.67
C ASP A 99 -5.09 -5.42 5.93
N GLU A 100 -5.85 -4.39 6.29
CA GLU A 100 -5.61 -3.59 7.49
C GLU A 100 -6.93 -3.03 8.04
N CYS A 101 -6.96 -2.79 9.35
CA CYS A 101 -8.09 -2.18 10.01
C CYS A 101 -7.67 -1.27 11.18
N MET A 102 -8.24 -0.07 11.24
CA MET A 102 -7.98 0.90 12.31
C MET A 102 -9.28 1.47 12.87
N SER A 103 -9.30 1.73 14.18
CA SER A 103 -10.42 2.42 14.82
C SER A 103 -10.31 3.94 14.70
N LEU A 104 -11.44 4.59 14.43
CA LEU A 104 -11.64 6.02 14.65
C LEU A 104 -11.63 6.33 16.16
N PRO A 105 -11.15 7.51 16.61
CA PRO A 105 -10.52 8.57 15.82
C PRO A 105 -9.08 8.22 15.39
N LEU A 106 -8.72 8.59 14.16
CA LEU A 106 -7.41 8.29 13.60
C LEU A 106 -6.30 9.21 14.13
N LYS A 107 -5.12 8.63 14.35
CA LYS A 107 -3.87 9.39 14.53
C LYS A 107 -3.21 9.56 13.16
N PRO A 108 -2.93 10.79 12.69
CA PRO A 108 -2.46 11.04 11.32
C PRO A 108 -1.18 10.25 10.97
N LEU A 109 -0.20 10.24 11.88
CA LEU A 109 1.08 9.56 11.66
C LEU A 109 0.91 8.04 11.56
N GLU A 110 0.01 7.45 12.36
CA GLU A 110 -0.24 6.01 12.33
C GLU A 110 -0.99 5.60 11.06
N PHE A 111 -2.02 6.36 10.71
CA PHE A 111 -2.78 6.17 9.47
C PHE A 111 -1.87 6.23 8.24
N LEU A 112 -1.04 7.28 8.11
CA LEU A 112 -0.13 7.45 6.98
C LEU A 112 0.96 6.36 6.94
N ALA A 113 1.45 5.91 8.09
CA ALA A 113 2.44 4.82 8.14
C ALA A 113 1.86 3.50 7.61
N ARG A 114 0.60 3.18 7.95
CA ARG A 114 -0.09 1.97 7.47
C ARG A 114 -0.50 2.07 6.01
N VAL A 115 -1.00 3.22 5.56
CA VAL A 115 -1.21 3.49 4.13
C VAL A 115 0.08 3.25 3.34
N GLY A 116 1.20 3.79 3.83
CA GLY A 116 2.50 3.58 3.22
C GLY A 116 3.00 2.13 3.31
N ALA A 117 2.50 1.31 4.23
CA ALA A 117 2.79 -0.13 4.27
C ALA A 117 2.02 -0.89 3.21
N LEU A 118 0.72 -0.65 3.12
CA LEU A 118 -0.17 -1.30 2.15
C LEU A 118 0.24 -0.99 0.71
N LEU A 119 0.58 0.28 0.41
CA LEU A 119 0.96 0.71 -0.94
C LEU A 119 2.28 0.10 -1.43
N ARG A 120 3.15 -0.34 -0.53
CA ARG A 120 4.36 -1.09 -0.93
C ARG A 120 3.93 -2.41 -1.57
N ASP A 121 3.10 -3.18 -0.88
CA ASP A 121 2.71 -4.53 -1.30
C ASP A 121 2.01 -4.58 -2.69
N VAL A 122 1.33 -3.51 -3.12
CA VAL A 122 0.58 -3.42 -4.40
C VAL A 122 1.46 -3.17 -5.60
N SER A 123 2.56 -2.46 -5.40
CA SER A 123 3.37 -1.95 -6.50
C SER A 123 4.20 -3.06 -7.16
N GLY A 124 4.09 -4.32 -6.71
CA GLY A 124 5.06 -5.37 -7.01
C GLY A 124 6.45 -5.09 -6.41
N ASP A 125 6.68 -3.85 -5.97
CA ASP A 125 7.60 -3.48 -4.91
C ASP A 125 7.07 -4.03 -3.58
N SER A 126 7.23 -5.35 -3.44
CA SER A 126 7.91 -5.81 -2.24
C SER A 126 8.87 -4.71 -1.80
N PHE A 127 8.98 -4.45 -0.51
CA PHE A 127 10.29 -4.11 0.00
C PHE A 127 11.22 -5.30 -0.32
N SER A 128 11.59 -5.42 -1.59
CA SER A 128 12.95 -5.15 -1.88
C SER A 128 13.37 -3.91 -1.02
N GLN A 129 13.97 -4.19 0.14
CA GLN A 129 15.43 -4.12 0.13
C GLN A 129 15.83 -4.40 -1.30
N LYS A 130 16.00 -3.38 -2.16
CA LYS A 130 16.40 -3.59 -3.56
C LYS A 130 17.26 -4.84 -3.48
N LYS A 131 16.85 -5.95 -4.11
CA LYS A 131 17.83 -6.93 -4.52
C LYS A 131 18.73 -6.04 -5.33
N ARG A 132 19.77 -5.51 -4.69
CA ARG A 132 20.48 -4.34 -5.19
C ARG A 132 21.44 -4.82 -6.26
N GLU A 133 21.15 -6.01 -6.82
CA GLU A 133 21.58 -6.67 -8.04
C GLU A 133 21.48 -5.66 -9.18
N ILE A 134 22.47 -4.78 -9.18
CA ILE A 134 22.75 -3.91 -10.31
C ILE A 134 23.46 -4.79 -11.33
N LEU A 135 22.80 -4.97 -12.47
CA LEU A 135 23.40 -5.60 -13.64
C LEU A 135 24.33 -4.58 -14.29
N LEU A 136 25.64 -4.84 -14.23
CA LEU A 136 26.65 -3.99 -14.85
C LEU A 136 27.21 -4.71 -16.08
N GLY A 137 26.64 -4.40 -17.25
CA GLY A 137 26.86 -5.18 -18.47
C GLY A 137 26.25 -6.59 -18.39
N GLU A 138 26.69 -7.52 -19.24
CA GLU A 138 26.09 -8.87 -19.33
C GLU A 138 26.56 -9.84 -18.23
N ASN A 139 27.67 -9.55 -17.55
CA ASN A 139 28.38 -10.55 -16.74
C ASN A 139 28.50 -10.22 -15.25
N PHE A 140 27.98 -9.08 -14.79
CA PHE A 140 28.11 -8.68 -13.39
C PHE A 140 26.76 -8.44 -12.74
N VAL A 141 26.56 -9.06 -11.57
CA VAL A 141 25.43 -8.83 -10.68
C VAL A 141 25.97 -8.32 -9.35
N ILE A 142 25.74 -7.06 -9.01
CA ILE A 142 26.28 -6.45 -7.79
C ILE A 142 25.18 -6.41 -6.73
N ASN A 143 25.37 -6.92 -5.52
CA ASN A 143 24.46 -6.72 -4.39
C ASN A 143 25.12 -5.83 -3.32
N LEU A 144 24.72 -4.55 -3.29
CA LEU A 144 25.27 -3.56 -2.35
C LEU A 144 24.84 -3.75 -0.89
N GLU A 145 23.86 -4.60 -0.62
CA GLU A 145 23.38 -4.86 0.74
C GLU A 145 24.14 -6.00 1.42
N SER A 146 24.35 -7.10 0.71
CA SER A 146 25.29 -8.14 1.15
C SER A 146 26.75 -7.72 0.97
N GLY A 147 27.02 -6.68 0.18
CA GLY A 147 28.36 -6.31 -0.23
C GLY A 147 28.98 -7.43 -1.05
N THR A 148 28.28 -7.96 -2.05
CA THR A 148 28.79 -9.03 -2.90
C THR A 148 28.64 -8.69 -4.38
N VAL A 149 29.48 -9.26 -5.23
CA VAL A 149 29.41 -9.17 -6.69
C VAL A 149 29.52 -10.56 -7.28
N ILE A 150 28.57 -10.95 -8.13
CA ILE A 150 28.62 -12.20 -8.89
C ILE A 150 29.15 -11.88 -10.28
N ARG A 151 30.23 -12.56 -10.66
CA ARG A 151 30.78 -12.53 -12.02
C ARG A 151 30.97 -13.96 -12.52
N ASP A 152 30.39 -14.30 -13.67
CA ASP A 152 30.55 -15.62 -14.29
C ASP A 152 30.27 -16.78 -13.31
N LYS A 153 29.24 -16.62 -12.46
CA LYS A 153 28.83 -17.53 -11.35
C LYS A 153 29.75 -17.60 -10.12
N ASN A 154 30.80 -16.79 -10.05
CA ASN A 154 31.64 -16.67 -8.86
C ASN A 154 31.21 -15.47 -8.02
N GLU A 155 30.92 -15.70 -6.75
CA GLU A 155 30.60 -14.65 -5.77
C GLU A 155 31.88 -14.06 -5.17
N ILE A 156 31.96 -12.74 -5.18
CA ILE A 156 33.08 -11.94 -4.66
C ILE A 156 32.53 -11.08 -3.54
N SER A 157 32.99 -11.26 -2.31
CA SER A 157 32.64 -10.36 -1.20
C SER A 157 33.45 -9.06 -1.27
N LEU A 158 32.77 -7.95 -1.07
CA LEU A 158 33.31 -6.60 -0.99
C LEU A 158 33.52 -6.21 0.47
N THR A 159 34.59 -5.45 0.71
CA THR A 159 34.77 -4.73 1.96
C THR A 159 33.80 -3.55 2.06
N GLN A 160 33.60 -3.03 3.27
CA GLN A 160 32.70 -1.89 3.52
C GLN A 160 33.07 -0.65 2.70
N SER A 161 34.37 -0.38 2.53
CA SER A 161 34.86 0.74 1.73
C SER A 161 34.58 0.56 0.24
N GLU A 162 34.73 -0.65 -0.29
CA GLU A 162 34.46 -0.99 -1.69
C GLU A 162 32.96 -0.90 -2.00
N THR A 163 32.11 -1.45 -1.13
CA THR A 163 30.65 -1.32 -1.25
C THR A 163 30.22 0.15 -1.26
N ARG A 164 30.82 0.98 -0.41
CA ARG A 164 30.54 2.42 -0.36
C ARG A 164 30.97 3.11 -1.65
N LEU A 165 32.19 2.88 -2.13
CA LEU A 165 32.69 3.48 -3.37
C LEU A 165 31.82 3.08 -4.57
N LEU A 166 31.50 1.80 -4.70
CA LEU A 166 30.69 1.27 -5.79
C LEU A 166 29.26 1.84 -5.77
N SER A 167 28.68 2.03 -4.59
CA SER A 167 27.37 2.67 -4.44
C SER A 167 27.36 4.13 -4.91
N VAL A 168 28.47 4.86 -4.75
CA VAL A 168 28.58 6.25 -5.23
C VAL A 168 28.70 6.29 -6.74
N LEU A 169 29.48 5.40 -7.34
CA LEU A 169 29.66 5.33 -8.79
C LEU A 169 28.36 4.98 -9.51
N ILE A 170 27.62 3.96 -9.03
CA ILE A 170 26.37 3.53 -9.67
C ILE A 170 25.27 4.60 -9.57
N ASN A 171 25.23 5.36 -8.48
CA ASN A 171 24.22 6.42 -8.31
C ASN A 171 24.54 7.71 -9.09
N ASN A 172 25.70 7.80 -9.72
CA ASN A 172 26.11 8.92 -10.55
C ASN A 172 26.48 8.42 -11.96
N ASP A 173 25.74 7.43 -12.46
CA ASP A 173 25.87 6.96 -13.85
C ASP A 173 25.52 8.13 -14.78
N GLY A 174 26.44 8.43 -15.69
CA GLY A 174 26.67 9.75 -16.31
C GLY A 174 25.46 10.53 -16.82
#